data_AF-A0A378K4G2-F1
#
_entry.id   AF-A0A378K4G2-F1
#
_cell.length_a   1.000
_cell.length_b   1.000
_cell.length_c   1.000
_cell.angle_alpha   90.00
_cell.angle_beta   90.00
_cell.angle_gamma   90.00
#
_symmetry.space_group_name_H-M   'P 1'
#
loop_
_entity.id
_entity.type
_entity.pdbx_description
1 polymer ?
#
loop_
_entity_poly.entity_id
_entity_poly.type
_entity_poly.pdbx_seq_one_letter_code
_entity_poly.pdbx_strand_id
1 'polypeptide(L)'
;MSEEFRRELLSLFLQKNKEFKDFKKLEHISRTMSWSGSRMPILEREKNYLMSLLPLFNSVELLEHKAYVEKQIEYIVESIENEKKKGLFRKQRLSEFNLTKESNE
;
A
#
# COMPACT_ATOMS: atom_id res chain seq x y z
N MET A 1 -8.47 12.89 6.97
CA MET A 1 -9.44 12.88 5.85
C MET A 1 -9.81 11.43 5.55
N SER A 2 -11.08 11.14 5.27
CA SER A 2 -11.50 9.78 4.88
C SER A 2 -10.99 9.42 3.48
N GLU A 3 -10.86 8.12 3.22
CA GLU A 3 -10.44 7.61 1.90
C GLU A 3 -11.44 7.98 0.81
N GLU A 4 -12.73 7.95 1.12
CA GLU A 4 -13.81 8.38 0.23
C GLU A 4 -13.68 9.86 -0.16
N PHE A 5 -13.51 10.75 0.81
CA PHE A 5 -13.33 12.17 0.56
C PHE A 5 -12.07 12.45 -0.27
N ARG A 6 -10.97 11.73 0.00
CA ARG A 6 -9.75 11.83 -0.83
C ARG A 6 -9.99 11.38 -2.26
N ARG A 7 -10.77 10.31 -2.46
CA ARG A 7 -11.14 9.81 -3.79
C ARG A 7 -12.01 10.80 -4.55
N GLU A 8 -12.99 11.43 -3.89
CA GLU A 8 -13.82 12.47 -4.49
C GLU A 8 -13.00 13.69 -4.91
N LEU A 9 -12.12 14.17 -4.03
CA LEU A 9 -11.21 15.28 -4.36
C LEU A 9 -10.31 14.95 -5.55
N LEU A 10 -9.79 13.72 -5.61
CA LEU A 10 -8.99 13.28 -6.75
C LEU A 10 -9.82 13.24 -8.04
N SER A 11 -11.05 12.75 -7.97
CA SER A 11 -11.97 12.75 -9.11
C SER A 11 -12.23 14.17 -9.61
N LEU A 12 -12.49 15.13 -8.72
CA LEU A 12 -12.68 16.54 -9.07
C LEU A 12 -11.41 17.16 -9.66
N PHE A 13 -10.23 16.83 -9.13
CA PHE A 13 -8.95 17.25 -9.67
C PHE A 13 -8.78 16.77 -11.11
N LEU A 14 -8.99 15.48 -11.39
CA LEU A 14 -8.81 14.90 -12.73
C LEU A 14 -9.79 15.46 -13.78
N GLN A 15 -10.96 15.95 -13.34
CA GLN A 15 -11.89 16.67 -14.24
C GLN A 15 -11.36 18.03 -14.68
N LYS A 16 -10.47 18.65 -13.90
CA LYS A 16 -9.94 20.01 -14.15
C LYS A 16 -8.51 20.02 -14.66
N ASN A 17 -7.71 19.05 -14.23
CA ASN A 17 -6.31 18.93 -14.58
C ASN A 17 -5.97 17.46 -14.87
N LYS A 18 -5.64 17.19 -16.14
CA LYS A 18 -5.19 15.88 -16.61
C LYS A 18 -3.67 15.82 -16.77
N GLU A 19 -2.94 16.85 -16.33
CA GLU A 19 -1.51 16.88 -16.50
C GLU A 19 -0.81 15.96 -15.49
N PHE A 20 -0.09 14.98 -16.03
CA PHE A 20 0.52 13.93 -15.23
C PHE A 20 1.56 14.46 -14.23
N LYS A 21 2.33 15.50 -14.62
CA LYS A 21 3.31 16.12 -13.72
C LYS A 21 2.68 16.69 -12.47
N ASP A 22 1.49 17.26 -12.56
CA ASP A 22 0.78 17.82 -11.41
C ASP A 22 0.13 16.72 -10.58
N PHE A 23 -0.45 15.71 -11.23
CA PHE A 23 -0.93 14.51 -10.55
C PHE A 23 0.15 13.85 -9.70
N LYS A 24 1.38 13.71 -10.21
CA LYS A 24 2.49 13.09 -9.49
C LYS A 24 2.93 13.85 -8.23
N LYS A 25 2.63 15.15 -8.13
CA LYS A 25 2.93 15.95 -6.94
C LYS A 25 1.97 15.64 -5.78
N LEU A 26 0.79 15.09 -6.06
CA LEU A 26 -0.20 14.74 -5.04
C LEU A 26 0.30 13.60 -4.16
N GLU A 27 -0.06 13.65 -2.87
CA GLU A 27 0.23 12.57 -1.91
C GLU A 27 -0.79 11.44 -2.05
N HIS A 28 -0.44 10.46 -2.89
CA HIS A 28 -1.28 9.27 -3.11
C HIS A 28 -1.19 8.26 -1.96
N ILE A 29 -0.05 8.23 -1.27
CA ILE A 29 0.23 7.39 -0.09
C ILE A 29 0.75 8.26 1.06
N SER A 30 0.50 7.83 2.29
CA SER A 30 1.06 8.50 3.46
C SER A 30 2.58 8.30 3.48
N ARG A 31 3.36 9.34 3.18
CA ARG A 31 4.83 9.25 3.05
C ARG A 31 5.53 8.84 4.33
N THR A 32 4.91 9.09 5.49
CA THR A 32 5.44 8.76 6.81
C THR A 32 4.39 8.05 7.63
N MET A 33 4.55 6.75 7.82
CA MET A 33 3.76 5.96 8.76
C MET A 33 4.68 5.20 9.70
N SER A 34 4.44 5.35 11.01
CA SER A 34 4.99 4.48 12.04
C SER A 34 3.96 3.43 12.42
N TRP A 35 4.38 2.20 12.65
CA TRP A 35 3.52 1.14 13.14
C TRP A 35 4.19 0.39 14.29
N SER A 36 3.38 -0.08 15.24
CA SER A 36 3.77 -1.06 16.24
C SER A 36 3.14 -2.40 15.88
N GLY A 37 3.90 -3.50 16.01
CA GLY A 37 3.43 -4.82 15.61
C GLY A 37 3.49 -5.04 14.10
N SER A 38 2.40 -5.53 13.49
CA SER A 38 2.37 -5.93 12.08
C SER A 38 2.04 -4.76 11.15
N ARG A 39 2.85 -4.57 10.10
CA ARG A 39 2.56 -3.57 9.06
C ARG A 39 1.40 -3.99 8.14
N MET A 40 1.03 -5.28 8.15
CA MET A 40 0.07 -5.87 7.22
C MET A 40 -1.26 -5.10 7.07
N PRO A 41 -1.97 -4.71 8.16
CA PRO A 41 -3.25 -4.02 8.02
C PRO A 41 -3.13 -2.66 7.31
N ILE A 42 -1.99 -1.98 7.48
CA ILE A 42 -1.72 -0.70 6.83
C ILE A 42 -1.51 -0.91 5.33
N LEU A 43 -0.68 -1.90 4.96
CA LEU A 43 -0.41 -2.22 3.56
C LEU A 43 -1.67 -2.68 2.83
N GLU A 44 -2.50 -3.52 3.45
CA GLU A 44 -3.77 -3.96 2.86
C GLU A 44 -4.73 -2.80 2.65
N ARG A 45 -4.85 -1.90 3.63
CA ARG A 45 -5.66 -0.68 3.51
C ARG A 45 -5.16 0.22 2.37
N GLU A 46 -3.86 0.50 2.31
CA GLU A 46 -3.27 1.32 1.25
C GLU A 46 -3.46 0.70 -0.14
N LYS A 47 -3.27 -0.62 -0.27
CA LYS A 47 -3.55 -1.36 -1.51
C LYS A 47 -5.01 -1.19 -1.94
N ASN A 48 -5.94 -1.44 -1.03
CA ASN A 48 -7.38 -1.36 -1.32
C ASN A 48 -7.79 0.06 -1.73
N TYR A 49 -7.24 1.08 -1.05
CA TYR A 49 -7.45 2.47 -1.43
C TYR A 49 -6.99 2.74 -2.86
N LEU A 50 -5.74 2.38 -3.22
CA LEU A 50 -5.22 2.60 -4.58
C LEU A 50 -6.02 1.83 -5.64
N MET A 51 -6.42 0.59 -5.37
CA MET A 51 -7.28 -0.19 -6.27
C MET A 51 -8.62 0.51 -6.51
N SER A 52 -9.20 1.16 -5.49
CA SER A 52 -10.44 1.92 -5.63
C SER A 52 -10.33 3.16 -6.53
N LEU A 53 -9.09 3.63 -6.80
CA LEU A 53 -8.82 4.76 -7.69
C LEU A 53 -8.76 4.33 -9.16
N LEU A 54 -8.44 3.07 -9.46
CA LEU A 54 -8.27 2.60 -10.85
C LEU A 54 -9.43 2.95 -11.78
N PRO A 55 -10.72 2.84 -11.36
CA PRO A 55 -11.85 3.23 -12.20
C PRO A 55 -11.90 4.72 -12.57
N LEU A 56 -11.16 5.59 -11.88
CA LEU A 56 -11.09 7.02 -12.21
C LEU A 56 -10.23 7.28 -13.46
N PHE A 57 -9.40 6.32 -13.88
CA PHE A 57 -8.45 6.47 -14.98
C PHE A 57 -8.90 5.72 -16.25
N ASN A 58 -10.21 5.70 -16.52
CA ASN A 58 -10.80 4.96 -17.65
C ASN A 58 -10.69 5.69 -19.01
N SER A 59 -10.22 6.93 -19.04
CA SER A 59 -10.02 7.67 -20.30
C SER A 59 -8.60 7.46 -20.84
N VAL A 60 -8.45 7.56 -22.17
CA VAL A 60 -7.16 7.43 -22.87
C VAL A 60 -6.14 8.49 -22.39
N GLU A 61 -6.61 9.69 -22.04
CA GLU A 61 -5.76 10.77 -21.53
C GLU A 61 -5.14 10.46 -20.16
N LEU A 62 -5.69 9.48 -19.42
CA LEU A 62 -5.26 9.14 -18.07
C LEU A 62 -4.46 7.83 -18.00
N LEU A 63 -4.02 7.29 -19.14
CA LEU A 63 -3.25 6.05 -19.18
C LEU A 63 -1.96 6.10 -18.33
N GLU A 64 -1.21 7.22 -18.40
CA GLU A 64 0.00 7.39 -17.58
C GLU A 64 -0.32 7.45 -16.08
N HIS A 65 -1.47 8.00 -15.71
CA HIS A 65 -1.93 8.11 -14.33
C HIS A 65 -2.27 6.72 -13.78
N LYS A 66 -2.99 5.93 -14.59
CA LYS A 66 -3.31 4.54 -14.28
C LYS A 66 -2.05 3.71 -14.07
N ALA A 67 -1.13 3.74 -15.02
CA ALA A 67 0.14 3.00 -14.96
C ALA A 67 0.96 3.39 -13.72
N TYR A 68 0.95 4.67 -13.34
CA TYR A 68 1.60 5.12 -12.12
C TYR A 68 0.98 4.51 -10.86
N VAL A 69 -0.36 4.49 -10.76
CA VAL A 69 -1.07 3.90 -9.61
C VAL A 69 -0.89 2.39 -9.55
N GLU A 70 -0.93 1.69 -10.69
CA GLU A 70 -0.66 0.26 -10.79
C GLU A 70 0.75 -0.07 -10.26
N LYS A 71 1.75 0.71 -10.65
CA LYS A 71 3.11 0.55 -10.12
C LYS A 71 3.18 0.75 -8.60
N GLN A 72 2.42 1.69 -8.03
CA GLN A 72 2.34 1.84 -6.57
C GLN A 72 1.70 0.61 -5.90
N ILE A 73 0.66 0.04 -6.52
CA ILE A 73 0.01 -1.19 -6.04
C ILE A 73 1.01 -2.36 -6.03
N GLU A 74 1.81 -2.50 -7.10
CA GLU A 74 2.87 -3.52 -7.18
C GLU A 74 3.87 -3.41 -6.03
N TYR A 75 4.38 -2.21 -5.73
CA TYR A 75 5.27 -1.97 -4.60
C TYR A 75 4.66 -2.37 -3.25
N ILE A 76 3.36 -2.13 -3.06
CA ILE A 76 2.66 -2.53 -1.83
C ILE A 76 2.50 -4.05 -1.76
N VAL A 77 2.20 -4.71 -2.89
CA VAL A 77 2.11 -6.17 -2.95
C VAL A 77 3.44 -6.82 -2.58
N GLU A 78 4.55 -6.32 -3.13
CA GLU A 78 5.90 -6.78 -2.77
C GLU A 78 6.18 -6.54 -1.27
N SER A 79 5.76 -5.39 -0.74
CA SER A 79 5.89 -5.08 0.69
C SER A 79 5.11 -6.05 1.58
N ILE A 80 3.91 -6.47 1.15
CA ILE A 80 3.08 -7.45 1.83
C ILE A 80 3.77 -8.82 1.88
N GLU A 81 4.30 -9.28 0.74
CA GLU A 81 5.02 -10.55 0.65
C GLU A 81 6.25 -10.57 1.56
N ASN A 82 7.01 -9.47 1.56
CA ASN A 82 8.16 -9.30 2.44
C ASN A 82 7.77 -9.33 3.94
N GLU A 83 6.67 -8.67 4.32
CA GLU A 83 6.18 -8.67 5.70
C GLU A 83 5.71 -10.08 6.13
N LYS A 84 5.01 -10.80 5.26
CA LYS A 84 4.63 -12.21 5.48
C LYS A 84 5.85 -13.08 5.72
N LYS A 85 6.87 -12.96 4.85
CA LYS A 85 8.13 -13.71 4.97
C LYS A 85 8.84 -13.43 6.30
N LYS A 86 8.92 -12.15 6.72
CA LYS A 86 9.46 -11.77 8.04
C LYS A 86 8.66 -12.37 9.19
N GLY A 87 7.34 -12.39 9.08
CA GLY A 87 6.45 -13.01 10.06
C GLY A 87 6.72 -14.51 10.22
N LEU A 88 6.93 -15.24 9.12
CA LEU A 88 7.27 -16.68 9.15
C LEU A 88 8.60 -16.93 9.85
N PHE A 89 9.66 -16.18 9.51
CA PHE A 89 10.96 -16.33 10.16
C PHE A 89 10.93 -16.03 11.66
N ARG A 90 10.12 -15.04 12.09
CA ARG A 90 9.92 -14.77 13.52
C ARG A 90 9.28 -15.95 14.24
N LYS A 91 8.27 -16.58 13.64
CA LYS A 91 7.62 -17.77 14.22
C LYS A 91 8.59 -18.95 14.33
N GLN A 92 9.37 -19.22 13.29
CA GLN A 92 10.36 -20.30 13.30
C GLN A 92 11.42 -20.10 14.39
N ARG A 93 11.95 -18.88 14.53
CA ARG A 93 12.92 -18.56 15.59
C ARG A 93 12.33 -18.75 16.99
N LEU A 94 11.07 -18.37 17.18
CA LEU A 94 10.38 -18.55 18.47
C LEU A 94 10.18 -20.03 18.79
N SER A 95 9.82 -20.87 17.81
CA SER A 95 9.72 -22.31 18.03
C SER A 95 11.07 -22.94 18.37
N GLU A 96 12.14 -22.56 17.66
CA GLU A 96 13.51 -23.05 17.93
C GLU A 96 13.97 -22.64 19.34
N PHE A 97 13.72 -21.40 19.74
CA PHE A 97 14.05 -20.92 21.08
C PHE A 97 13.29 -21.65 22.18
N ASN A 98 11.98 -21.88 22.00
CA ASN A 98 11.17 -22.60 22.99
C ASN A 98 11.62 -24.06 23.14
N LEU A 99 11.92 -24.75 22.03
CA LEU A 99 12.47 -26.11 22.05
C LEU A 99 13.79 -26.20 22.82
N THR A 100 14.69 -25.21 22.67
CA THR A 100 15.96 -25.18 23.43
C THR A 100 15.80 -24.91 24.92
N LYS A 101 14.68 -24.33 25.36
CA LYS A 101 14.38 -24.17 26.78
C LYS A 101 13.83 -25.44 27.38
N GLU A 102 12.92 -26.11 26.69
CA GLU A 102 12.32 -27.38 27.14
C GLU A 102 13.34 -28.53 27.18
N SER A 103 14.42 -28.48 26.39
CA SER A 103 15.49 -29.50 26.43
C SER A 103 16.54 -29.28 27.52
N ASN A 104 16.54 -28.13 28.20
CA ASN A 104 17.51 -27.75 29.24
C ASN A 104 16.89 -27.69 30.65
N GLU A 105 15.61 -28.07 30.79
CA GLU A 105 14.90 -28.33 32.06
C GLU A 105 14.74 -29.85 32.25
#